data_AF-A0A2D4T6S3-F1
#
_entry.id   AF-A0A2D4T6S3-F1
#
_cell.length_a   1.000
_cell.length_b   1.000
_cell.length_c   1.000
_cell.angle_alpha   90.00
_cell.angle_beta   90.00
_cell.angle_gamma   90.00
#
_symmetry.space_group_name_H-M   'P 1'
#
loop_
_entity.id
_entity.type
_entity.pdbx_description
1 polymer ?
#
loop_
_entity_poly.entity_id
_entity_poly.type
_entity_poly.pdbx_seq_one_letter_code
_entity_poly.pdbx_strand_id
1 'polypeptide(L)'
;MLLTKLLRPLTFCLALAVSSAASVAFATDKALLDVLLENGLISQPQYDQLLEKEELTSAELLSSVTVSEPLDSDEEELASASALDENMQLAIDDAVASAMASESPVMASYGSKGFRLETRDGNWQTNLQWRAQFRYSNPYGSDPRQVSSYENASGSSFEQRRLRMKIGGHGFQPWIKYYFEVDLQPARDVDADPVSSGARVIDWRVDLAKWDWGGIRLGQWKVDLNRERVDSSGRQQFVERSIVNRIFTVDRQVGVQLRGRLFEGTLADTRYYAGVFNGEGRGVKNNSTDHLYMGRLQWNFLGRDLPWRQTDVDYTDKPAGSFAVAGFTNTGPCTRWSSSGCGNLDGFDKPIFATEDQFRIEQAVQEFAFKYRGFSLQQEWHRKFITDRVLGTESDLTGFYIQSGYFFHNLIDAVPAPLELAARYAYVSEPNKSVRSIYNEREEFSLGANWFFSGHSNKITVDLSRLTLDDGLLGSNYSENRFRIQWDVSF
;
A
#
# COMPACT_ATOMS: atom_id res chain seq x y z
N MET A 1 25.77 42.87 40.88
CA MET A 1 25.88 41.41 40.65
C MET A 1 25.04 41.11 39.41
N LEU A 2 25.53 41.35 38.18
CA LEU A 2 26.47 40.52 37.42
C LEU A 2 26.09 39.03 37.49
N LEU A 3 25.36 38.53 36.49
CA LEU A 3 25.43 37.13 36.10
C LEU A 3 25.49 37.02 34.57
N THR A 4 26.68 36.62 34.14
CA THR A 4 27.14 36.39 32.78
C THR A 4 26.78 34.99 32.28
N LYS A 5 26.45 34.92 30.98
CA LYS A 5 26.77 33.89 29.96
C LYS A 5 27.21 32.50 30.45
N LEU A 6 26.55 31.46 29.91
CA LEU A 6 27.21 30.23 29.41
C LEU A 6 26.25 29.42 28.54
N LEU A 7 26.44 29.51 27.22
CA LEU A 7 25.98 28.55 26.21
C LEU A 7 27.25 27.98 25.57
N ARG A 8 27.44 26.67 25.67
CA ARG A 8 28.45 25.89 24.93
C ARG A 8 27.71 24.86 24.08
N PRO A 9 28.04 24.68 22.78
CA PRO A 9 27.75 23.45 22.09
C PRO A 9 28.96 22.48 22.19
N LEU A 10 28.66 21.21 22.44
CA LEU A 10 29.58 20.09 22.40
C LEU A 10 29.85 19.73 20.92
N THR A 11 31.10 19.84 20.48
CA THR A 11 31.59 19.25 19.24
C THR A 11 32.08 17.83 19.56
N PHE A 12 31.42 16.80 19.02
CA PHE A 12 31.89 15.41 19.14
C PHE A 12 32.72 15.09 17.89
N CYS A 13 34.02 14.86 18.07
CA CYS A 13 34.95 14.46 17.02
C CYS A 13 34.62 13.05 16.51
N LEU A 14 34.31 12.94 15.21
CA LEU A 14 34.35 11.68 14.47
C LEU A 14 35.76 11.56 13.86
N ALA A 15 36.63 10.75 14.48
CA ALA A 15 37.96 10.47 13.96
C ALA A 15 38.14 8.96 13.92
N LEU A 16 37.84 8.33 12.77
CA LEU A 16 38.31 7.00 12.35
C LEU A 16 37.70 6.62 10.99
N ALA A 17 38.37 6.99 9.89
CA ALA A 17 38.36 6.31 8.58
C ALA A 17 39.18 7.14 7.57
N VAL A 18 40.51 6.99 7.57
CA VAL A 18 41.37 7.60 6.52
C VAL A 18 42.17 6.54 5.74
N SER A 19 42.14 5.27 6.14
CA SER A 19 42.90 4.22 5.45
C SER A 19 42.16 3.48 4.32
N SER A 20 40.86 3.73 4.10
CA SER A 20 40.06 3.06 3.06
C SER A 20 39.65 3.96 1.89
N ALA A 21 39.91 5.28 1.96
CA ALA A 21 39.56 6.21 0.88
C ALA A 21 40.54 6.13 -0.30
N ALA A 22 41.83 5.98 -0.02
CA ALA A 22 42.88 5.93 -1.04
C ALA A 22 42.77 4.70 -1.96
N SER A 23 42.40 3.53 -1.41
CA SER A 23 42.25 2.31 -2.20
C SER A 23 40.99 2.30 -3.08
N VAL A 24 39.97 3.07 -2.71
CA VAL A 24 38.75 3.23 -3.53
C VAL A 24 39.01 4.25 -4.65
N ALA A 25 39.71 5.35 -4.36
CA ALA A 25 40.10 6.34 -5.35
C ALA A 25 40.94 5.70 -6.48
N PHE A 26 41.98 4.93 -6.11
CA PHE A 26 42.85 4.27 -7.08
C PHE A 26 42.14 3.22 -7.95
N ALA A 27 41.15 2.51 -7.38
CA ALA A 27 40.33 1.56 -8.13
C ALA A 27 39.38 2.27 -9.11
N THR A 28 38.76 3.37 -8.67
CA THR A 28 37.89 4.23 -9.49
C THR A 28 38.67 4.86 -10.65
N ASP A 29 39.89 5.33 -10.36
CA ASP A 29 40.81 5.95 -11.31
C ASP A 29 41.25 4.96 -12.40
N LYS A 30 41.55 3.71 -12.02
CA LYS A 30 41.88 2.66 -12.99
C LYS A 30 40.69 2.27 -13.87
N ALA A 31 39.50 2.09 -13.28
CA ALA A 31 38.29 1.76 -14.03
C ALA A 31 37.94 2.86 -15.04
N LEU A 32 38.16 4.13 -14.68
CA LEU A 32 38.03 5.28 -15.57
C LEU A 32 39.01 5.20 -16.75
N LEU A 33 40.30 4.96 -16.48
CA LEU A 33 41.31 4.81 -17.52
C LEU A 33 41.03 3.63 -18.45
N ASP A 34 40.53 2.51 -17.93
CA ASP A 34 40.15 1.32 -18.72
C ASP A 34 39.05 1.66 -19.73
N VAL A 35 38.03 2.41 -19.31
CA VAL A 35 36.92 2.85 -20.17
C VAL A 35 37.37 3.89 -21.21
N LEU A 36 38.27 4.81 -20.84
CA LEU A 36 38.82 5.80 -21.78
C LEU A 36 39.68 5.12 -22.88
N LEU A 37 40.44 4.09 -22.51
CA LEU A 37 41.24 3.29 -23.45
C LEU A 37 40.34 2.43 -24.36
N GLU A 38 39.31 1.78 -23.82
CA GLU A 38 38.37 0.94 -24.59
C GLU A 38 37.59 1.77 -25.64
N ASN A 39 37.28 3.02 -25.33
CA ASN A 39 36.63 3.96 -26.25
C ASN A 39 37.62 4.69 -27.18
N GLY A 40 38.92 4.42 -27.10
CA GLY A 40 39.96 5.02 -27.95
C GLY A 40 40.20 6.51 -27.70
N LEU A 41 39.76 7.04 -26.55
CA LEU A 41 39.93 8.45 -26.17
C LEU A 41 41.36 8.75 -25.67
N ILE A 42 42.05 7.73 -25.15
CA ILE A 42 43.46 7.78 -24.81
C ILE A 42 44.18 6.60 -25.45
N SER A 43 45.45 6.80 -25.81
CA SER A 43 46.31 5.75 -26.34
C SER A 43 46.91 4.88 -25.22
N GLN A 44 47.34 3.66 -25.54
CA GLN A 44 47.99 2.76 -24.58
C GLN A 44 49.18 3.42 -23.83
N PRO A 45 50.07 4.21 -24.48
CA PRO A 45 51.13 4.93 -23.77
C PRO A 45 50.62 5.98 -22.77
N GLN A 46 49.50 6.65 -23.08
CA GLN A 46 48.89 7.65 -22.19
C GLN A 46 48.21 6.97 -21.01
N TYR A 47 47.54 5.84 -21.25
CA TYR A 47 46.99 4.98 -20.21
C TYR A 47 48.08 4.56 -19.21
N ASP A 48 49.20 4.01 -19.69
CA ASP A 48 50.29 3.55 -18.84
C ASP A 48 50.90 4.71 -18.00
N GLN A 49 51.02 5.91 -18.58
CA GLN A 49 51.54 7.10 -17.90
C GLN A 49 50.59 7.64 -16.81
N LEU A 50 49.28 7.57 -17.04
CA LEU A 50 48.27 8.04 -16.08
C LEU A 50 48.09 7.05 -14.92
N LEU A 51 48.35 5.76 -15.15
CA LEU A 51 48.21 4.69 -14.15
C LEU A 51 49.32 4.71 -13.07
N GLU A 52 50.45 5.37 -13.34
CA GLU A 52 51.57 5.52 -12.41
C GLU A 52 51.38 6.67 -11.41
N LYS A 53 50.31 7.49 -11.56
CA LYS A 53 50.07 8.66 -10.71
C LYS A 53 49.25 8.30 -9.46
N GLU A 54 49.61 8.89 -8.33
CA GLU A 54 48.93 8.68 -7.03
C GLU A 54 47.55 9.38 -6.96
N GLU A 55 47.32 10.45 -7.72
CA GLU A 55 46.03 11.14 -7.84
C GLU A 55 45.85 11.66 -9.28
N LEU A 56 44.67 11.42 -9.88
CA LEU A 56 44.29 11.96 -11.20
C LEU A 56 43.41 13.21 -11.05
N THR A 57 43.71 14.26 -11.80
CA THR A 57 42.88 15.48 -11.85
C THR A 57 42.20 15.62 -13.21
N SER A 58 41.00 16.21 -13.23
CA SER A 58 40.21 16.38 -14.45
C SER A 58 40.96 17.15 -15.55
N ALA A 59 41.80 18.12 -15.18
CA ALA A 59 42.61 18.89 -16.12
C ALA A 59 43.66 18.03 -16.86
N GLU A 60 44.19 17.01 -16.20
CA GLU A 60 45.21 16.13 -16.78
C GLU A 60 44.60 15.07 -17.71
N LEU A 61 43.42 14.54 -17.35
CA LEU A 61 42.63 13.69 -18.24
C LEU A 61 42.27 14.45 -19.52
N LEU A 62 41.80 15.69 -19.40
CA LEU A 62 41.48 16.53 -20.55
C LEU A 62 42.71 16.83 -21.44
N SER A 63 43.89 16.99 -20.84
CA SER A 63 45.13 17.25 -21.60
C SER A 63 45.70 16.03 -22.35
N SER A 64 45.29 14.82 -21.95
CA SER A 64 45.80 13.56 -22.50
C SER A 64 44.88 12.96 -23.55
N VAL A 65 43.65 13.46 -23.69
CA VAL A 65 42.75 13.09 -24.79
C VAL A 65 43.21 13.79 -26.07
N THR A 66 43.51 13.02 -27.12
CA THR A 66 44.03 13.56 -28.39
C THR A 66 42.99 14.42 -29.10
N VAL A 67 43.18 15.74 -29.08
CA VAL A 67 42.62 16.64 -30.09
C VAL A 67 43.67 16.76 -31.20
N SER A 68 43.36 16.22 -32.38
CA SER A 68 44.13 16.55 -33.58
C SER A 68 43.87 18.02 -33.93
N GLU A 69 44.81 18.90 -33.65
CA GLU A 69 44.78 20.28 -34.16
C GLU A 69 44.89 20.29 -35.69
N PRO A 70 44.13 21.16 -36.36
CA PRO A 70 44.66 21.92 -37.48
C PRO A 70 44.70 23.41 -37.13
N LEU A 71 45.82 24.01 -37.52
CA LEU A 71 46.05 25.45 -37.59
C LEU A 71 45.26 26.03 -38.77
N ASP A 72 44.22 26.82 -38.52
CA ASP A 72 44.03 28.21 -38.99
C ASP A 72 42.59 28.67 -38.72
N SER A 73 42.43 29.96 -38.44
CA SER A 73 41.23 30.59 -37.88
C SER A 73 40.03 30.68 -38.85
N ASP A 74 38.89 30.08 -38.48
CA ASP A 74 37.54 30.46 -38.96
C ASP A 74 36.46 30.26 -37.85
N GLU A 75 35.53 31.21 -37.70
CA GLU A 75 34.53 31.27 -36.61
C GLU A 75 33.50 30.11 -36.60
N GLU A 76 33.31 29.40 -37.73
CA GLU A 76 32.46 28.19 -37.80
C GLU A 76 33.13 26.96 -37.15
N GLU A 77 34.47 26.92 -37.14
CA GLU A 77 35.23 25.81 -36.58
C GLU A 77 35.25 25.87 -35.05
N LEU A 78 35.24 27.08 -34.46
CA LEU A 78 35.14 27.29 -33.01
C LEU A 78 33.81 26.78 -32.42
N ALA A 79 32.70 26.98 -33.13
CA ALA A 79 31.39 26.48 -32.72
C ALA A 79 31.30 24.95 -32.83
N SER A 80 31.99 24.36 -33.81
CA SER A 80 32.10 22.91 -33.95
C SER A 80 33.02 22.29 -32.89
N ALA A 81 34.12 22.97 -32.55
CA ALA A 81 35.05 22.57 -31.50
C ALA A 81 34.43 22.68 -30.11
N SER A 82 33.64 23.74 -29.82
CA SER A 82 32.92 23.85 -28.55
C SER A 82 31.81 22.80 -28.42
N ALA A 83 31.11 22.47 -29.52
CA ALA A 83 30.11 21.41 -29.54
C ALA A 83 30.73 20.00 -29.44
N LEU A 84 31.93 19.79 -30.00
CA LEU A 84 32.72 18.56 -29.82
C LEU A 84 33.20 18.41 -28.37
N ASP A 85 33.63 19.51 -27.74
CA ASP A 85 34.04 19.55 -26.34
C ASP A 85 32.87 19.22 -25.39
N GLU A 86 31.68 19.81 -25.61
CA GLU A 86 30.47 19.46 -24.84
C GLU A 86 30.04 18.00 -25.01
N ASN A 87 30.08 17.46 -26.24
CA ASN A 87 29.71 16.06 -26.49
C ASN A 87 30.73 15.07 -25.90
N MET A 88 32.01 15.42 -25.93
CA MET A 88 33.08 14.63 -25.33
C MET A 88 33.00 14.66 -23.80
N GLN A 89 32.70 15.83 -23.23
CA GLN A 89 32.48 15.97 -21.80
C GLN A 89 31.26 15.19 -21.32
N LEU A 90 30.16 15.20 -22.08
CA LEU A 90 29.00 14.35 -21.82
C LEU A 90 29.33 12.84 -21.90
N ALA A 91 30.17 12.43 -22.86
CA ALA A 91 30.59 11.03 -22.99
C ALA A 91 31.51 10.60 -21.83
N ILE A 92 32.42 11.47 -21.39
CA ILE A 92 33.27 11.24 -20.22
C ILE A 92 32.40 11.18 -18.96
N ASP A 93 31.45 12.10 -18.78
CA ASP A 93 30.54 12.12 -17.64
C ASP A 93 29.66 10.86 -17.59
N ASP A 94 29.17 10.37 -18.73
CA ASP A 94 28.39 9.13 -18.83
C ASP A 94 29.23 7.88 -18.57
N ALA A 95 30.47 7.86 -19.07
CA ALA A 95 31.45 6.80 -18.81
C ALA A 95 31.84 6.73 -17.33
N VAL A 96 32.14 7.88 -16.71
CA VAL A 96 32.42 8.00 -15.27
C VAL A 96 31.20 7.57 -14.46
N ALA A 97 30.01 8.07 -14.80
CA ALA A 97 28.77 7.69 -14.11
C ALA A 97 28.48 6.18 -14.22
N SER A 98 28.73 5.59 -15.39
CA SER A 98 28.58 4.15 -15.62
C SER A 98 29.60 3.32 -14.85
N ALA A 99 30.87 3.73 -14.82
CA ALA A 99 31.91 3.07 -14.04
C ALA A 99 31.59 3.13 -12.54
N MET A 100 31.24 4.31 -12.03
CA MET A 100 30.83 4.51 -10.64
C MET A 100 29.57 3.71 -10.28
N ALA A 101 28.59 3.61 -11.18
CA ALA A 101 27.40 2.78 -10.97
C ALA A 101 27.74 1.28 -10.99
N SER A 102 28.72 0.86 -11.79
CA SER A 102 29.18 -0.53 -11.88
C SER A 102 29.91 -0.98 -10.61
N GLU A 103 30.70 -0.09 -9.99
CA GLU A 103 31.42 -0.36 -8.75
C GLU A 103 30.60 -0.12 -7.48
N SER A 104 29.52 0.68 -7.57
CA SER A 104 28.65 0.92 -6.42
C SER A 104 28.12 -0.39 -5.83
N PRO A 105 28.24 -0.60 -4.51
CA PRO A 105 27.67 -1.78 -3.84
C PRO A 105 26.14 -1.79 -3.88
N VAL A 106 25.51 -0.64 -4.20
CA VAL A 106 24.06 -0.44 -4.27
C VAL A 106 23.64 -0.11 -5.71
N MET A 107 22.65 -0.82 -6.21
CA MET A 107 21.99 -0.59 -7.49
C MET A 107 20.69 0.18 -7.25
N ALA A 108 20.41 1.15 -8.13
CA ALA A 108 19.16 1.89 -8.16
C ALA A 108 18.38 1.53 -9.43
N SER A 109 17.07 1.34 -9.31
CA SER A 109 16.17 1.11 -10.44
C SER A 109 14.76 1.63 -10.14
N TYR A 110 13.89 1.62 -11.14
CA TYR A 110 12.50 2.00 -11.01
C TYR A 110 11.60 0.88 -11.55
N GLY A 111 10.46 0.64 -10.90
CA GLY A 111 9.51 -0.36 -11.35
C GLY A 111 8.13 -0.24 -10.72
N SER A 112 7.33 -1.30 -10.79
CA SER A 112 5.93 -1.31 -10.31
C SER A 112 5.74 -1.04 -8.81
N LYS A 113 6.83 -1.06 -8.03
CA LYS A 113 6.85 -0.77 -6.59
C LYS A 113 7.54 0.56 -6.27
N GLY A 114 7.74 1.41 -7.28
CA GLY A 114 8.44 2.70 -7.19
C GLY A 114 9.95 2.58 -7.31
N PHE A 115 10.66 3.52 -6.68
CA PHE A 115 12.13 3.54 -6.65
C PHE A 115 12.65 2.37 -5.84
N ARG A 116 13.57 1.60 -6.41
CA ARG A 116 14.20 0.42 -5.82
C ARG A 116 15.68 0.68 -5.61
N LEU A 117 16.14 0.43 -4.40
CA LEU A 117 17.56 0.39 -4.03
C LEU A 117 17.88 -1.00 -3.51
N GLU A 118 18.93 -1.64 -4.01
CA GLU A 118 19.33 -2.98 -3.58
C GLU A 118 20.84 -3.18 -3.62
N THR A 119 21.37 -4.00 -2.71
CA THR A 119 22.78 -4.38 -2.74
C THR A 119 23.03 -5.43 -3.81
N ARG A 120 24.22 -5.43 -4.42
CA ARG A 120 24.60 -6.42 -5.45
C ARG A 120 24.57 -7.87 -4.97
N ASP A 121 24.79 -8.08 -3.67
CA ASP A 121 24.69 -9.41 -3.04
C ASP A 121 23.24 -9.86 -2.77
N GLY A 122 22.25 -8.98 -3.00
CA GLY A 122 20.83 -9.23 -2.80
C GLY A 122 20.38 -9.31 -1.34
N ASN A 123 21.27 -9.10 -0.36
CA ASN A 123 20.93 -9.21 1.07
C ASN A 123 20.11 -8.03 1.59
N TRP A 124 20.16 -6.90 0.89
CA TRP A 124 19.42 -5.69 1.22
C TRP A 124 18.67 -5.17 0.02
N GLN A 125 17.41 -4.79 0.24
CA GLN A 125 16.58 -4.19 -0.78
C GLN A 125 15.53 -3.30 -0.13
N THR A 126 15.24 -2.16 -0.73
CA THR A 126 14.23 -1.19 -0.30
C THR A 126 13.50 -0.66 -1.52
N ASN A 127 12.17 -0.66 -1.52
CA ASN A 127 11.37 0.09 -2.47
C ASN A 127 10.69 1.25 -1.77
N LEU A 128 10.65 2.43 -2.41
CA LEU A 128 9.94 3.62 -2.00
C LEU A 128 8.89 3.95 -3.06
N GLN A 129 7.62 4.01 -2.64
CA GLN A 129 6.49 4.36 -3.50
C GLN A 129 5.68 5.50 -2.90
N TRP A 130 5.34 6.47 -3.75
CA TRP A 130 4.37 7.52 -3.44
C TRP A 130 3.01 7.14 -4.00
N ARG A 131 1.93 7.54 -3.32
CA ARG A 131 0.57 7.32 -3.81
C ARG A 131 -0.36 8.44 -3.43
N ALA A 132 -1.10 8.94 -4.40
CA ALA A 132 -2.14 9.93 -4.22
C ALA A 132 -3.50 9.38 -4.72
N GLN A 133 -4.56 9.76 -4.02
CA GLN A 133 -5.93 9.55 -4.46
C GLN A 133 -6.70 10.85 -4.37
N PHE A 134 -7.21 11.30 -5.52
CA PHE A 134 -8.07 12.46 -5.63
C PHE A 134 -9.49 11.99 -5.93
N ARG A 135 -10.47 12.52 -5.22
CA ARG A 135 -11.86 12.09 -5.34
C ARG A 135 -12.79 13.28 -5.44
N TYR A 136 -13.82 13.13 -6.25
CA TYR A 136 -15.04 13.92 -6.16
C TYR A 136 -16.21 13.01 -5.78
N SER A 137 -17.08 13.47 -4.88
CA SER A 137 -18.28 12.73 -4.45
C SER A 137 -19.51 13.63 -4.37
N ASN A 138 -20.67 13.09 -4.72
CA ASN A 138 -21.98 13.75 -4.59
C ASN A 138 -23.07 12.70 -4.29
N PRO A 139 -23.92 12.86 -3.25
CA PRO A 139 -23.86 13.93 -2.25
C PRO A 139 -22.85 13.64 -1.14
N TYR A 140 -22.53 12.37 -0.87
CA TYR A 140 -21.66 11.98 0.25
C TYR A 140 -20.34 11.35 -0.18
N GLY A 141 -19.26 11.61 0.57
CA GLY A 141 -18.00 10.86 0.47
C GLY A 141 -18.03 9.52 1.20
N SER A 142 -18.81 9.43 2.29
CA SER A 142 -18.99 8.24 3.14
C SER A 142 -20.37 7.59 2.92
N ASP A 143 -20.57 6.38 3.44
CA ASP A 143 -21.86 5.70 3.31
C ASP A 143 -22.88 6.27 4.32
N PRO A 144 -24.09 6.65 3.88
CA PRO A 144 -25.16 7.10 4.76
C PRO A 144 -25.65 5.94 5.63
N ARG A 145 -25.94 6.24 6.90
CA ARG A 145 -26.30 5.23 7.91
C ARG A 145 -27.55 5.56 8.72
N GLN A 146 -27.91 6.83 8.74
CA GLN A 146 -28.97 7.36 9.60
C GLN A 146 -29.96 8.12 8.73
N VAL A 147 -31.22 8.17 9.14
CA VAL A 147 -32.32 8.85 8.43
C VAL A 147 -31.93 10.26 7.97
N SER A 148 -31.33 11.04 8.87
CA SER A 148 -30.90 12.41 8.58
C SER A 148 -29.86 12.52 7.46
N SER A 149 -29.08 11.45 7.22
CA SER A 149 -28.16 11.40 6.08
C SER A 149 -28.93 11.43 4.78
N TYR A 150 -30.00 10.63 4.66
CA TYR A 150 -30.83 10.51 3.45
C TYR A 150 -31.74 11.73 3.25
N GLU A 151 -32.37 12.25 4.30
CA GLU A 151 -33.28 13.39 4.17
C GLU A 151 -32.56 14.71 3.82
N ASN A 152 -31.30 14.84 4.26
CA ASN A 152 -30.48 16.04 4.01
C ASN A 152 -29.35 15.76 3.00
N ALA A 153 -29.62 14.87 2.04
CA ALA A 153 -28.73 14.53 0.94
C ALA A 153 -28.39 15.78 0.11
N SER A 154 -27.32 16.48 0.47
CA SER A 154 -26.93 17.69 -0.23
C SER A 154 -25.44 17.92 -0.17
N GLY A 155 -24.94 18.62 -1.18
CA GLY A 155 -23.54 19.00 -1.29
C GLY A 155 -22.74 18.12 -2.24
N SER A 156 -21.48 18.50 -2.40
CA SER A 156 -20.47 17.70 -3.08
C SER A 156 -19.10 18.11 -2.58
N SER A 157 -18.12 17.21 -2.67
CA SER A 157 -16.81 17.43 -2.09
C SER A 157 -15.70 16.96 -3.02
N PHE A 158 -14.65 17.78 -3.14
CA PHE A 158 -13.34 17.36 -3.63
C PHE A 158 -12.48 16.97 -2.44
N GLU A 159 -11.90 15.76 -2.49
CA GLU A 159 -11.14 15.19 -1.40
C GLU A 159 -9.80 14.64 -1.89
N GLN A 160 -8.73 14.99 -1.20
CA GLN A 160 -7.50 14.21 -1.20
C GLN A 160 -7.69 12.98 -0.32
N ARG A 161 -8.36 11.97 -0.88
CA ARG A 161 -8.82 10.79 -0.13
C ARG A 161 -7.69 10.07 0.60
N ARG A 162 -6.50 10.00 -0.02
CA ARG A 162 -5.27 9.39 0.54
C ARG A 162 -4.03 10.03 -0.08
N LEU A 163 -3.07 10.42 0.75
CA LEU A 163 -1.69 10.72 0.36
C LEU A 163 -0.77 9.83 1.18
N ARG A 164 0.00 8.96 0.53
CA ARG A 164 0.76 7.91 1.23
C ARG A 164 2.16 7.72 0.71
N MET A 165 3.02 7.35 1.63
CA MET A 165 4.36 6.83 1.38
C MET A 165 4.40 5.37 1.83
N LYS A 166 4.88 4.50 0.95
CA LYS A 166 5.07 3.07 1.23
C LYS A 166 6.53 2.73 1.07
N ILE A 167 7.08 2.04 2.05
CA ILE A 167 8.47 1.60 2.02
C ILE A 167 8.52 0.14 2.42
N GLY A 168 9.21 -0.68 1.64
CA GLY A 168 9.33 -2.09 1.98
C GLY A 168 10.35 -2.86 1.17
N GLY A 169 10.81 -3.95 1.75
CA GLY A 169 11.85 -4.79 1.18
C GLY A 169 12.37 -5.78 2.21
N HIS A 170 13.68 -6.01 2.24
CA HIS A 170 14.33 -6.96 3.12
C HIS A 170 15.73 -6.49 3.51
N GLY A 171 16.27 -7.05 4.58
CA GLY A 171 17.60 -6.72 5.07
C GLY A 171 18.26 -7.91 5.77
N PHE A 172 19.58 -7.96 5.75
CA PHE A 172 20.42 -9.09 6.16
C PHE A 172 20.26 -10.36 5.32
N GLN A 173 19.02 -10.77 5.04
CA GLN A 173 18.64 -11.93 4.25
C GLN A 173 17.32 -11.67 3.51
N PRO A 174 17.11 -12.21 2.28
CA PRO A 174 15.87 -12.02 1.52
C PRO A 174 14.56 -12.48 2.21
N TRP A 175 14.67 -13.33 3.22
CA TRP A 175 13.53 -13.85 3.98
C TRP A 175 13.19 -13.04 5.24
N ILE A 176 14.01 -12.05 5.62
CA ILE A 176 13.73 -11.09 6.70
C ILE A 176 13.19 -9.82 6.04
N LYS A 177 11.87 -9.79 5.86
CA LYS A 177 11.20 -8.73 5.10
C LYS A 177 10.63 -7.70 6.05
N TYR A 178 10.56 -6.45 5.62
CA TYR A 178 9.92 -5.38 6.35
C TYR A 178 9.01 -4.57 5.44
N TYR A 179 8.00 -3.94 6.02
CA TYR A 179 7.12 -3.01 5.33
C TYR A 179 6.62 -1.95 6.28
N PHE A 180 6.59 -0.70 5.83
CA PHE A 180 5.91 0.38 6.52
C PHE A 180 5.14 1.28 5.55
N GLU A 181 4.02 1.79 6.03
CA GLU A 181 3.15 2.69 5.26
C GLU A 181 2.75 3.86 6.14
N VAL A 182 2.95 5.07 5.61
CA VAL A 182 2.58 6.33 6.26
C VAL A 182 1.43 6.96 5.49
N ASP A 183 0.38 7.33 6.22
CA ASP A 183 -0.74 8.14 5.73
C ASP A 183 -0.38 9.60 6.05
N LEU A 184 0.07 10.35 5.06
CA LEU A 184 0.65 11.68 5.24
C LEU A 184 -0.40 12.73 5.54
N GLN A 185 -1.56 12.63 4.87
CA GLN A 185 -2.69 13.53 5.08
C GLN A 185 -4.00 12.80 4.83
N PRO A 186 -4.50 12.01 5.81
CA PRO A 186 -5.82 11.41 5.70
C PRO A 186 -6.92 12.48 5.60
N ALA A 187 -7.86 12.28 4.68
CA ALA A 187 -9.11 13.05 4.67
C ALA A 187 -9.88 12.83 5.99
N ARG A 188 -10.56 13.88 6.45
CA ARG A 188 -11.40 13.88 7.66
C ARG A 188 -12.78 14.43 7.33
N ASP A 189 -13.79 13.99 8.08
CA ASP A 189 -15.11 14.61 8.05
C ASP A 189 -15.05 16.00 8.70
N VAL A 190 -16.01 16.87 8.37
CA VAL A 190 -16.07 18.27 8.87
C VAL A 190 -16.05 18.30 10.40
N ASP A 191 -16.80 17.40 11.05
CA ASP A 191 -16.96 17.32 12.50
C ASP A 191 -15.92 16.42 13.19
N ALA A 192 -14.97 15.86 12.44
CA ALA A 192 -13.88 15.09 13.01
C ALA A 192 -12.78 16.01 13.55
N ASP A 193 -12.17 15.61 14.67
CA ASP A 193 -11.05 16.32 15.29
C ASP A 193 -9.95 16.60 14.25
N PRO A 194 -9.43 17.84 14.13
CA PRO A 194 -8.36 18.17 13.19
C PRO A 194 -7.15 17.23 13.28
N VAL A 195 -6.82 16.73 14.46
CA VAL A 195 -5.69 15.80 14.67
C VAL A 195 -5.85 14.50 13.87
N SER A 196 -7.10 14.13 13.51
CA SER A 196 -7.40 12.96 12.69
C SER A 196 -6.87 13.05 11.25
N SER A 197 -6.52 14.26 10.79
CA SER A 197 -5.91 14.55 9.48
C SER A 197 -4.37 14.64 9.51
N GLY A 198 -3.75 14.42 10.67
CA GLY A 198 -2.29 14.41 10.83
C GLY A 198 -1.61 13.18 10.23
N ALA A 199 -0.33 13.33 9.88
CA ALA A 199 0.51 12.24 9.39
C ALA A 199 0.60 11.12 10.43
N ARG A 200 0.45 9.86 9.98
CA ARG A 200 0.44 8.70 10.87
C ARG A 200 0.97 7.44 10.20
N VAL A 201 1.75 6.66 10.95
CA VAL A 201 2.18 5.32 10.53
C VAL A 201 0.99 4.37 10.65
N ILE A 202 0.59 3.75 9.55
CA ILE A 202 -0.57 2.85 9.52
C ILE A 202 -0.18 1.39 9.39
N ASP A 203 0.99 1.09 8.85
CA ASP A 203 1.52 -0.27 8.79
C ASP A 203 3.00 -0.19 9.17
N TRP A 204 3.45 -1.09 10.02
CA TRP A 204 4.87 -1.32 10.31
C TRP A 204 5.00 -2.79 10.70
N ARG A 205 5.70 -3.58 9.90
CA ARG A 205 5.76 -5.02 10.14
C ARG A 205 7.09 -5.60 9.69
N VAL A 206 7.42 -6.72 10.33
CA VAL A 206 8.51 -7.62 9.95
C VAL A 206 7.92 -8.99 9.67
N ASP A 207 8.31 -9.60 8.56
CA ASP A 207 7.96 -10.95 8.16
C ASP A 207 9.24 -11.81 8.16
N LEU A 208 9.24 -12.90 8.92
CA LEU A 208 10.22 -13.98 8.85
C LEU A 208 9.63 -15.07 7.94
N ALA A 209 9.98 -15.03 6.66
CA ALA A 209 9.34 -15.82 5.60
C ALA A 209 10.37 -16.64 4.82
N LYS A 210 11.06 -17.55 5.52
CA LYS A 210 12.10 -18.42 4.94
C LYS A 210 11.53 -19.56 4.12
N TRP A 211 10.34 -20.04 4.48
CA TRP A 211 9.67 -21.15 3.81
C TRP A 211 8.27 -20.73 3.36
N ASP A 212 7.79 -21.30 2.27
CA ASP A 212 6.44 -21.04 1.78
C ASP A 212 5.36 -21.65 2.68
N TRP A 213 5.66 -22.80 3.29
CA TRP A 213 4.75 -23.50 4.19
C TRP A 213 4.57 -22.83 5.54
N GLY A 214 5.47 -21.94 5.95
CA GLY A 214 5.42 -21.34 7.29
C GLY A 214 6.31 -20.12 7.46
N GLY A 215 5.75 -19.08 8.09
CA GLY A 215 6.44 -17.86 8.46
C GLY A 215 5.72 -17.11 9.58
N ILE A 216 6.44 -16.18 10.20
CA ILE A 216 5.95 -15.37 11.33
C ILE A 216 5.92 -13.90 10.91
N ARG A 217 4.82 -13.22 11.23
CA ARG A 217 4.70 -11.76 11.08
C ARG A 217 4.56 -11.10 12.44
N LEU A 218 5.27 -10.00 12.63
CA LEU A 218 5.32 -9.20 13.86
C LEU A 218 5.09 -7.72 13.53
N GLY A 219 4.49 -6.97 14.46
CA GLY A 219 4.28 -5.53 14.34
C GLY A 219 2.81 -5.14 14.24
N GLN A 220 2.48 -4.22 13.35
CA GLN A 220 1.13 -3.71 13.11
C GLN A 220 0.78 -3.65 11.63
N TRP A 221 -0.28 -4.36 11.25
CA TRP A 221 -0.75 -4.43 9.86
C TRP A 221 -2.23 -4.78 9.84
N LYS A 222 -2.87 -4.71 8.65
CA LYS A 222 -4.24 -5.19 8.48
C LYS A 222 -4.30 -6.70 8.74
N VAL A 223 -5.06 -7.12 9.75
CA VAL A 223 -5.26 -8.53 10.06
C VAL A 223 -5.91 -9.25 8.88
N ASP A 224 -5.36 -10.42 8.52
CA ASP A 224 -5.80 -11.24 7.37
C ASP A 224 -7.14 -11.96 7.63
N LEU A 225 -8.18 -11.22 8.03
CA LEU A 225 -9.51 -11.75 8.30
C LEU A 225 -10.32 -11.92 7.01
N ASN A 226 -10.50 -10.84 6.25
CA ASN A 226 -11.39 -10.79 5.07
C ASN A 226 -10.78 -10.03 3.88
N ARG A 227 -11.08 -10.48 2.65
CA ARG A 227 -10.43 -10.02 1.41
C ARG A 227 -10.64 -8.58 1.08
N GLU A 228 -11.88 -8.10 1.11
CA GLU A 228 -12.18 -6.71 0.80
C GLU A 228 -11.33 -5.75 1.64
N ARG A 229 -11.15 -6.07 2.92
CA ARG A 229 -10.35 -5.23 3.81
C ARG A 229 -8.86 -5.32 3.48
N VAL A 230 -8.33 -6.54 3.38
CA VAL A 230 -6.90 -6.82 3.19
C VAL A 230 -6.43 -6.29 1.84
N ASP A 231 -7.25 -6.46 0.80
CA ASP A 231 -7.07 -5.87 -0.53
C ASP A 231 -6.62 -4.42 -0.38
N SER A 232 -5.55 -4.07 -1.09
CA SER A 232 -5.01 -2.72 -1.05
C SER A 232 -6.11 -1.72 -1.46
N SER A 233 -6.18 -0.57 -0.77
CA SER A 233 -7.08 0.50 -1.21
C SER A 233 -6.75 1.02 -2.62
N GLY A 234 -5.56 0.74 -3.15
CA GLY A 234 -5.20 1.05 -4.55
C GLY A 234 -5.59 0.00 -5.55
N ARG A 235 -6.05 -1.16 -5.08
CA ARG A 235 -6.39 -2.33 -5.90
C ARG A 235 -7.87 -2.72 -5.80
N GLN A 236 -8.71 -1.74 -5.52
CA GLN A 236 -10.15 -1.90 -5.43
C GLN A 236 -10.81 -1.82 -6.81
N GLN A 237 -11.99 -2.40 -6.97
CA GLN A 237 -12.80 -2.35 -8.19
C GLN A 237 -13.77 -1.16 -8.20
N PHE A 238 -14.12 -0.64 -7.03
CA PHE A 238 -14.97 0.54 -6.85
C PHE A 238 -14.20 1.64 -6.13
N VAL A 239 -14.76 2.87 -6.09
CA VAL A 239 -14.11 4.02 -5.44
C VAL A 239 -13.84 3.74 -3.96
N GLU A 240 -14.73 2.98 -3.30
CA GLU A 240 -14.56 2.50 -1.93
C GLU A 240 -15.07 1.06 -1.74
N ARG A 241 -14.81 0.51 -0.55
CA ARG A 241 -15.35 -0.80 -0.12
C ARG A 241 -16.87 -0.70 0.05
N SER A 242 -17.53 -1.85 0.06
CA SER A 242 -18.96 -2.00 0.30
C SER A 242 -19.34 -1.48 1.69
N ILE A 243 -20.64 -1.22 1.85
CA ILE A 243 -21.23 -0.82 3.15
C ILE A 243 -20.99 -1.83 4.28
N VAL A 244 -20.68 -3.10 3.94
CA VAL A 244 -20.34 -4.18 4.88
C VAL A 244 -19.03 -3.90 5.60
N ASN A 245 -18.05 -3.33 4.90
CA ASN A 245 -16.67 -3.29 5.40
C ASN A 245 -16.52 -2.59 6.73
N ARG A 246 -17.29 -1.50 6.93
CA ARG A 246 -17.25 -0.69 8.14
C ARG A 246 -17.51 -1.50 9.41
N ILE A 247 -18.43 -2.46 9.32
CA ILE A 247 -18.94 -3.20 10.48
C ILE A 247 -18.09 -4.41 10.77
N PHE A 248 -17.69 -5.11 9.72
CA PHE A 248 -17.11 -6.46 9.83
C PHE A 248 -15.59 -6.51 9.66
N THR A 249 -14.91 -5.37 9.57
CA THR A 249 -13.45 -5.33 9.55
C THR A 249 -12.82 -5.31 10.96
N VAL A 250 -11.73 -6.05 11.14
CA VAL A 250 -10.79 -5.91 12.28
C VAL A 250 -9.68 -4.88 12.01
N ASP A 251 -9.46 -4.55 10.74
CA ASP A 251 -8.46 -3.57 10.28
C ASP A 251 -7.07 -3.86 10.86
N ARG A 252 -6.32 -2.82 11.23
CA ARG A 252 -4.95 -2.92 11.69
C ARG A 252 -4.88 -3.18 13.17
N GLN A 253 -4.11 -4.19 13.54
CA GLN A 253 -3.86 -4.58 14.92
C GLN A 253 -2.36 -4.74 15.15
N VAL A 254 -1.94 -4.53 16.40
CA VAL A 254 -0.58 -4.84 16.87
C VAL A 254 -0.56 -6.28 17.36
N GLY A 255 0.37 -7.11 16.90
CA GLY A 255 0.45 -8.50 17.36
C GLY A 255 1.44 -9.37 16.59
N VAL A 256 1.18 -10.68 16.66
CA VAL A 256 1.95 -11.74 16.01
C VAL A 256 1.01 -12.67 15.22
N GLN A 257 1.45 -13.14 14.06
CA GLN A 257 0.70 -14.08 13.24
C GLN A 257 1.60 -15.14 12.64
N LEU A 258 1.19 -16.40 12.77
CA LEU A 258 1.69 -17.52 11.99
C LEU A 258 0.91 -17.61 10.67
N ARG A 259 1.62 -17.81 9.57
CA ARG A 259 1.03 -17.86 8.23
C ARG A 259 1.81 -18.79 7.30
N GLY A 260 1.15 -19.40 6.34
CA GLY A 260 1.80 -20.30 5.38
C GLY A 260 0.90 -20.70 4.21
N ARG A 261 1.48 -21.43 3.26
CA ARG A 261 0.78 -22.05 2.12
C ARG A 261 1.23 -23.49 1.96
N LEU A 262 0.28 -24.41 1.95
CA LEU A 262 0.48 -25.85 1.84
C LEU A 262 -0.01 -26.35 0.48
N PHE A 263 0.57 -27.45 0.00
CA PHE A 263 0.14 -28.17 -1.21
C PHE A 263 0.07 -27.30 -2.48
N GLU A 264 1.02 -26.37 -2.62
CA GLU A 264 1.09 -25.44 -3.75
C GLU A 264 0.99 -26.14 -5.11
N GLY A 265 0.14 -25.61 -5.98
CA GLY A 265 -0.03 -26.12 -7.35
C GLY A 265 -0.96 -27.33 -7.47
N THR A 266 -1.45 -27.87 -6.35
CA THR A 266 -2.39 -29.00 -6.33
C THR A 266 -3.82 -28.55 -6.02
N LEU A 267 -4.82 -29.42 -6.22
CA LEU A 267 -6.20 -29.12 -5.81
C LEU A 267 -6.38 -28.91 -4.30
N ALA A 268 -5.38 -29.28 -3.48
CA ALA A 268 -5.37 -29.07 -2.03
C ALA A 268 -4.66 -27.76 -1.61
N ASP A 269 -4.26 -26.90 -2.55
CA ASP A 269 -3.54 -25.64 -2.26
C ASP A 269 -4.29 -24.79 -1.22
N THR A 270 -3.67 -24.60 -0.06
CA THR A 270 -4.32 -24.01 1.12
C THR A 270 -3.42 -22.98 1.78
N ARG A 271 -3.93 -21.78 2.03
CA ARG A 271 -3.31 -20.78 2.91
C ARG A 271 -3.96 -20.83 4.29
N TYR A 272 -3.14 -20.65 5.32
CA TYR A 272 -3.62 -20.56 6.69
C TYR A 272 -3.01 -19.35 7.40
N TYR A 273 -3.77 -18.80 8.34
CA TYR A 273 -3.37 -17.67 9.18
C TYR A 273 -3.92 -17.90 10.59
N ALA A 274 -3.07 -17.75 11.59
CA ALA A 274 -3.47 -17.78 12.99
C ALA A 274 -2.68 -16.68 13.73
N GLY A 275 -3.36 -15.81 14.47
CA GLY A 275 -2.70 -14.70 15.12
C GLY A 275 -3.31 -14.30 16.45
N VAL A 276 -2.48 -13.67 17.27
CA VAL A 276 -2.82 -13.09 18.57
C VAL A 276 -2.45 -11.61 18.52
N PHE A 277 -3.39 -10.75 18.89
CA PHE A 277 -3.27 -9.31 18.77
C PHE A 277 -3.81 -8.59 20.00
N ASN A 278 -3.48 -7.31 20.14
CA ASN A 278 -3.98 -6.50 21.26
C ASN A 278 -5.49 -6.28 21.24
N GLY A 279 -6.15 -6.28 20.07
CA GLY A 279 -7.59 -5.98 19.98
C GLY A 279 -7.94 -4.49 20.01
N GLU A 280 -7.01 -3.63 20.36
CA GLU A 280 -7.23 -2.17 20.51
C GLU A 280 -7.08 -1.35 19.22
N GLY A 281 -6.77 -2.01 18.10
CA GLY A 281 -6.48 -1.36 16.84
C GLY A 281 -5.05 -0.81 16.75
N ARG A 282 -4.87 0.25 15.94
CA ARG A 282 -3.56 0.83 15.67
C ARG A 282 -3.00 1.59 16.88
N GLY A 283 -1.74 1.31 17.21
CA GLY A 283 -0.90 2.19 18.04
C GLY A 283 -1.32 2.26 19.50
N VAL A 284 -2.15 1.31 19.94
CA VAL A 284 -2.67 1.25 21.31
C VAL A 284 -2.08 0.03 22.01
N LYS A 285 -1.59 0.25 23.23
CA LYS A 285 -1.16 -0.83 24.12
C LYS A 285 -2.39 -1.52 24.68
N ASN A 286 -2.36 -2.84 24.76
CA ASN A 286 -3.38 -3.56 25.50
C ASN A 286 -3.23 -3.27 27.00
N ASN A 287 -4.29 -2.79 27.63
CA ASN A 287 -4.38 -2.63 29.08
C ASN A 287 -5.05 -3.84 29.77
N SER A 288 -5.74 -4.69 29.00
CA SER A 288 -6.42 -5.89 29.49
C SER A 288 -5.53 -7.13 29.41
N THR A 289 -5.97 -8.21 30.05
CA THR A 289 -5.40 -9.57 29.87
C THR A 289 -5.97 -10.29 28.65
N ASP A 290 -7.09 -9.82 28.11
CA ASP A 290 -7.72 -10.42 26.94
C ASP A 290 -7.02 -9.98 25.65
N HIS A 291 -6.96 -10.87 24.67
CA HIS A 291 -6.37 -10.61 23.36
C HIS A 291 -7.38 -10.90 22.25
N LEU A 292 -7.16 -10.27 21.10
CA LEU A 292 -7.84 -10.66 19.87
C LEU A 292 -7.17 -11.91 19.30
N TYR A 293 -7.94 -12.98 19.17
CA TYR A 293 -7.51 -14.22 18.51
C TYR A 293 -8.18 -14.33 17.15
N MET A 294 -7.40 -14.52 16.10
CA MET A 294 -7.90 -14.63 14.72
C MET A 294 -7.40 -15.93 14.07
N GLY A 295 -8.29 -16.62 13.37
CA GLY A 295 -7.98 -17.74 12.49
C GLY A 295 -8.59 -17.57 11.11
N ARG A 296 -7.87 -17.96 10.05
CA ARG A 296 -8.35 -18.03 8.67
C ARG A 296 -7.77 -19.23 7.95
N LEU A 297 -8.63 -19.91 7.19
CA LEU A 297 -8.26 -20.92 6.21
C LEU A 297 -8.79 -20.49 4.84
N GLN A 298 -7.93 -20.58 3.82
CA GLN A 298 -8.28 -20.29 2.43
C GLN A 298 -7.86 -21.47 1.56
N TRP A 299 -8.83 -22.06 0.87
CA TRP A 299 -8.65 -23.13 -0.08
C TRP A 299 -8.66 -22.57 -1.50
N ASN A 300 -7.52 -22.67 -2.18
CA ASN A 300 -7.35 -22.32 -3.58
C ASN A 300 -7.74 -23.54 -4.45
N PHE A 301 -9.04 -23.79 -4.60
CA PHE A 301 -9.61 -25.04 -5.12
C PHE A 301 -9.24 -25.39 -6.58
N LEU A 302 -8.56 -24.51 -7.30
CA LEU A 302 -8.02 -24.74 -8.64
C LEU A 302 -6.48 -24.91 -8.68
N GLY A 303 -5.84 -24.99 -7.51
CA GLY A 303 -4.38 -25.09 -7.37
C GLY A 303 -3.60 -23.86 -7.81
N ARG A 304 -4.27 -22.70 -7.85
CA ARG A 304 -3.69 -21.41 -8.24
C ARG A 304 -4.02 -20.39 -7.18
N ASP A 305 -2.99 -19.76 -6.62
CA ASP A 305 -3.19 -18.70 -5.66
C ASP A 305 -3.86 -17.48 -6.30
N LEU A 306 -4.81 -16.89 -5.58
CA LEU A 306 -5.45 -15.63 -5.97
C LEU A 306 -4.90 -14.49 -5.13
N PRO A 307 -4.04 -13.61 -5.71
CA PRO A 307 -3.57 -12.43 -5.02
C PRO A 307 -4.72 -11.55 -4.51
N TRP A 308 -4.49 -10.84 -3.41
CA TRP A 308 -5.41 -9.84 -2.83
C TRP A 308 -5.52 -8.59 -3.73
N ARG A 309 -6.33 -8.70 -4.79
CA ARG A 309 -6.68 -7.67 -5.79
C ARG A 309 -8.09 -7.94 -6.31
N GLN A 310 -8.93 -6.92 -6.49
CA GLN A 310 -10.36 -7.11 -6.80
C GLN A 310 -10.67 -7.32 -8.31
N THR A 311 -9.95 -6.65 -9.20
CA THR A 311 -10.15 -6.75 -10.66
C THR A 311 -9.20 -7.77 -11.29
N ASP A 312 -9.53 -8.25 -12.50
CA ASP A 312 -8.66 -9.09 -13.32
C ASP A 312 -7.87 -8.30 -14.39
N VAL A 313 -7.39 -7.11 -14.03
CA VAL A 313 -6.62 -6.21 -14.92
C VAL A 313 -5.33 -6.82 -15.48
N ASP A 314 -4.78 -7.84 -14.80
CA ASP A 314 -3.58 -8.55 -15.24
C ASP A 314 -3.90 -9.72 -16.20
N TYR A 315 -5.19 -9.92 -16.54
CA TYR A 315 -5.72 -10.99 -17.39
C TYR A 315 -5.32 -12.41 -16.95
N THR A 316 -6.17 -13.04 -16.15
CA THR A 316 -5.91 -14.39 -15.63
C THR A 316 -6.19 -15.47 -16.70
N ASP A 317 -5.15 -15.97 -17.37
CA ASP A 317 -5.25 -16.94 -18.47
C ASP A 317 -5.97 -18.26 -18.12
N LYS A 318 -5.72 -18.78 -16.91
CA LYS A 318 -6.27 -20.05 -16.39
C LYS A 318 -7.14 -19.75 -15.18
N PRO A 319 -8.33 -20.36 -15.05
CA PRO A 319 -9.24 -20.03 -13.98
C PRO A 319 -8.56 -20.24 -12.61
N ALA A 320 -8.72 -19.26 -11.74
CA ALA A 320 -8.22 -19.28 -10.38
C ALA A 320 -9.35 -18.90 -9.43
N GLY A 321 -9.44 -19.60 -8.31
CA GLY A 321 -10.58 -19.51 -7.40
C GLY A 321 -10.15 -19.82 -5.97
N SER A 322 -10.73 -19.12 -5.02
CA SER A 322 -10.49 -19.33 -3.60
C SER A 322 -11.79 -19.30 -2.80
N PHE A 323 -11.94 -20.25 -1.89
CA PHE A 323 -12.96 -20.25 -0.85
C PHE A 323 -12.26 -20.10 0.51
N ALA A 324 -12.74 -19.22 1.38
CA ALA A 324 -12.14 -19.03 2.69
C ALA A 324 -13.18 -18.94 3.80
N VAL A 325 -12.77 -19.39 4.98
CA VAL A 325 -13.49 -19.17 6.24
C VAL A 325 -12.52 -18.55 7.23
N ALA A 326 -12.99 -17.55 7.96
CA ALA A 326 -12.20 -16.92 9.01
C ALA A 326 -13.09 -16.49 10.17
N GLY A 327 -12.48 -16.26 11.32
CA GLY A 327 -13.16 -15.70 12.46
C GLY A 327 -12.21 -15.11 13.48
N PHE A 328 -12.75 -14.31 14.38
CA PHE A 328 -12.02 -13.81 15.52
C PHE A 328 -12.91 -13.68 16.75
N THR A 329 -12.26 -13.66 17.91
CA THR A 329 -12.87 -13.22 19.17
C THR A 329 -12.03 -12.10 19.77
N ASN A 330 -12.68 -11.13 20.42
CA ASN A 330 -12.04 -10.05 21.14
C ASN A 330 -12.92 -9.57 22.29
N THR A 331 -12.33 -9.37 23.47
CA THR A 331 -12.94 -8.57 24.54
C THR A 331 -12.24 -7.22 24.57
N GLY A 332 -12.99 -6.12 24.64
CA GLY A 332 -12.42 -4.79 24.78
C GLY A 332 -13.46 -3.68 24.78
N PRO A 333 -13.04 -2.41 24.68
CA PRO A 333 -13.93 -1.25 24.63
C PRO A 333 -14.44 -0.95 23.21
N CYS A 334 -13.93 -1.67 22.20
CA CYS A 334 -14.25 -1.47 20.78
C CYS A 334 -15.42 -2.33 20.34
N THR A 335 -16.27 -1.82 19.43
CA THR A 335 -17.26 -2.64 18.68
C THR A 335 -16.99 -2.70 17.18
N ARG A 336 -16.03 -1.90 16.69
CA ARG A 336 -15.47 -1.98 15.33
C ARG A 336 -14.06 -1.40 15.28
N TRP A 337 -13.38 -1.64 14.15
CA TRP A 337 -12.07 -1.05 13.88
C TRP A 337 -12.06 -0.36 12.53
N SER A 338 -11.09 0.52 12.33
CA SER A 338 -10.91 1.27 11.08
C SER A 338 -9.47 1.71 10.91
N SER A 339 -9.17 2.44 9.84
CA SER A 339 -7.89 3.13 9.69
C SER A 339 -7.69 4.25 10.71
N SER A 340 -8.65 4.54 11.59
CA SER A 340 -8.45 5.43 12.74
C SER A 340 -8.18 4.68 14.05
N GLY A 341 -8.23 3.34 14.04
CA GLY A 341 -8.08 2.49 15.24
C GLY A 341 -9.42 1.98 15.76
N CYS A 342 -9.47 1.69 17.06
CA CYS A 342 -10.66 1.33 17.82
C CYS A 342 -11.80 2.34 17.63
N GLY A 343 -13.02 1.86 17.53
CA GLY A 343 -14.22 2.70 17.44
C GLY A 343 -15.47 1.94 17.82
N ASN A 344 -16.60 2.63 17.73
CA ASN A 344 -17.90 2.08 18.03
C ASN A 344 -18.83 2.01 16.82
N LEU A 345 -19.70 1.00 16.82
CA LEU A 345 -20.91 0.93 16.00
C LEU A 345 -21.97 1.86 16.59
N ASP A 346 -22.95 2.23 15.76
CA ASP A 346 -24.05 3.08 16.22
C ASP A 346 -24.86 2.34 17.30
N GLY A 347 -25.32 3.06 18.33
CA GLY A 347 -26.02 2.47 19.48
C GLY A 347 -25.11 1.82 20.55
N PHE A 348 -23.79 1.80 20.34
CA PHE A 348 -22.82 1.34 21.33
C PHE A 348 -21.98 2.50 21.87
N ASP A 349 -21.52 2.36 23.11
CA ASP A 349 -20.65 3.34 23.76
C ASP A 349 -19.37 3.59 22.95
N LYS A 350 -18.92 4.85 22.95
CA LYS A 350 -17.63 5.19 22.36
C LYS A 350 -16.51 4.60 23.22
N PRO A 351 -15.36 4.19 22.65
CA PRO A 351 -14.28 3.56 23.41
C PRO A 351 -13.78 4.38 24.61
N ILE A 352 -13.84 5.71 24.52
CA ILE A 352 -13.44 6.61 25.62
C ILE A 352 -14.39 6.58 26.83
N PHE A 353 -15.63 6.12 26.65
CA PHE A 353 -16.64 6.01 27.69
C PHE A 353 -16.92 4.56 28.08
N ALA A 354 -16.57 3.61 27.22
CA ALA A 354 -16.74 2.19 27.49
C ALA A 354 -15.79 1.73 28.60
N THR A 355 -16.24 0.73 29.38
CA THR A 355 -15.32 0.03 30.29
C THR A 355 -14.37 -0.85 29.49
N GLU A 356 -13.20 -1.13 30.06
CA GLU A 356 -12.10 -1.86 29.41
C GLU A 356 -12.56 -3.17 28.73
N ASP A 357 -13.33 -4.00 29.43
CA ASP A 357 -13.81 -5.28 28.91
C ASP A 357 -15.31 -5.27 28.60
N GLN A 358 -15.89 -4.11 28.23
CA GLN A 358 -17.34 -3.98 28.07
C GLN A 358 -17.90 -4.90 26.97
N PHE A 359 -17.24 -4.94 25.81
CA PHE A 359 -17.76 -5.65 24.65
C PHE A 359 -16.95 -6.90 24.37
N ARG A 360 -17.64 -8.03 24.30
CA ARG A 360 -17.09 -9.25 23.71
C ARG A 360 -17.66 -9.41 22.31
N ILE A 361 -16.78 -9.54 21.34
CA ILE A 361 -17.11 -9.71 19.93
C ILE A 361 -16.70 -11.08 19.49
N GLU A 362 -17.60 -11.78 18.82
CA GLU A 362 -17.31 -12.99 18.08
C GLU A 362 -17.79 -12.79 16.65
N GLN A 363 -16.91 -13.02 15.67
CA GLN A 363 -17.26 -12.81 14.27
C GLN A 363 -16.72 -13.94 13.41
N ALA A 364 -17.51 -14.33 12.42
CA ALA A 364 -17.11 -15.24 11.36
C ALA A 364 -17.39 -14.62 9.98
N VAL A 365 -16.58 -15.01 9.01
CA VAL A 365 -16.74 -14.67 7.60
C VAL A 365 -16.53 -15.91 6.73
N GLN A 366 -17.42 -16.08 5.75
CA GLN A 366 -17.21 -16.92 4.58
C GLN A 366 -16.91 -16.02 3.38
N GLU A 367 -15.94 -16.41 2.57
CA GLU A 367 -15.49 -15.65 1.40
C GLU A 367 -15.37 -16.56 0.17
N PHE A 368 -15.72 -16.01 -0.99
CA PHE A 368 -15.46 -16.62 -2.29
C PHE A 368 -14.84 -15.58 -3.24
N ALA A 369 -13.83 -15.97 -4.01
CA ALA A 369 -13.26 -15.17 -5.07
C ALA A 369 -12.90 -16.01 -6.28
N PHE A 370 -13.04 -15.45 -7.48
CA PHE A 370 -12.74 -16.13 -8.74
C PHE A 370 -12.26 -15.14 -9.80
N LYS A 371 -11.31 -15.56 -10.63
CA LYS A 371 -10.84 -14.80 -11.81
C LYS A 371 -10.57 -15.69 -13.01
N TYR A 372 -10.92 -15.18 -14.19
CA TYR A 372 -10.65 -15.84 -15.47
C TYR A 372 -10.85 -14.89 -16.65
N ARG A 373 -9.83 -14.71 -17.48
CA ARG A 373 -9.88 -14.01 -18.78
C ARG A 373 -10.60 -12.66 -18.73
N GLY A 374 -10.20 -11.81 -17.78
CA GLY A 374 -10.78 -10.48 -17.59
C GLY A 374 -12.03 -10.48 -16.71
N PHE A 375 -12.57 -11.63 -16.31
CA PHE A 375 -13.64 -11.72 -15.31
C PHE A 375 -13.07 -11.76 -13.90
N SER A 376 -13.68 -10.99 -13.00
CA SER A 376 -13.48 -11.13 -11.56
C SER A 376 -14.81 -11.19 -10.82
N LEU A 377 -14.82 -12.00 -9.77
CA LEU A 377 -15.94 -12.15 -8.84
C LEU A 377 -15.37 -12.22 -7.41
N GLN A 378 -16.00 -11.51 -6.49
CA GLN A 378 -15.64 -11.50 -5.08
C GLN A 378 -16.90 -11.37 -4.24
N GLN A 379 -17.01 -12.20 -3.20
CA GLN A 379 -18.15 -12.25 -2.29
C GLN A 379 -17.66 -12.49 -0.86
N GLU A 380 -18.35 -11.87 0.10
CA GLU A 380 -18.21 -12.20 1.52
C GLU A 380 -19.59 -12.25 2.19
N TRP A 381 -19.73 -13.15 3.17
CA TRP A 381 -20.85 -13.25 4.08
C TRP A 381 -20.34 -13.27 5.51
N HIS A 382 -20.88 -12.40 6.36
CA HIS A 382 -20.39 -12.13 7.71
C HIS A 382 -21.51 -12.31 8.74
N ARG A 383 -21.14 -12.87 9.89
CA ARG A 383 -21.95 -12.85 11.11
C ARG A 383 -21.10 -12.33 12.26
N LYS A 384 -21.65 -11.38 13.02
CA LYS A 384 -21.00 -10.77 14.18
C LYS A 384 -21.94 -10.80 15.35
N PHE A 385 -21.45 -11.21 16.50
CA PHE A 385 -22.14 -11.17 17.79
C PHE A 385 -21.41 -10.21 18.70
N ILE A 386 -22.16 -9.35 19.38
CA ILE A 386 -21.65 -8.40 20.37
C ILE A 386 -22.40 -8.63 21.67
N THR A 387 -21.70 -9.12 22.69
CA THR A 387 -22.20 -9.18 24.06
C THR A 387 -21.72 -7.93 24.80
N ASP A 388 -22.67 -7.10 25.23
CA ASP A 388 -22.44 -5.98 26.13
C ASP A 388 -22.48 -6.49 27.58
N ARG A 389 -21.30 -6.65 28.19
CA ARG A 389 -21.11 -7.25 29.51
C ARG A 389 -21.51 -6.31 30.65
N VAL A 390 -21.65 -5.02 30.37
CA VAL A 390 -22.10 -4.02 31.35
C VAL A 390 -23.62 -3.96 31.37
N LEU A 391 -24.25 -3.90 30.21
CA LEU A 391 -25.71 -3.82 30.09
C LEU A 391 -26.41 -5.19 30.08
N GLY A 392 -25.65 -6.28 29.92
CA GLY A 392 -26.20 -7.64 29.88
C GLY A 392 -27.05 -7.92 28.64
N THR A 393 -26.74 -7.25 27.52
CA THR A 393 -27.50 -7.39 26.26
C THR A 393 -26.65 -8.00 25.16
N GLU A 394 -27.30 -8.62 24.19
CA GLU A 394 -26.67 -9.17 22.99
C GLU A 394 -27.20 -8.50 21.73
N SER A 395 -26.35 -8.43 20.71
CA SER A 395 -26.73 -7.97 19.38
C SER A 395 -26.02 -8.83 18.34
N ASP A 396 -26.75 -9.26 17.33
CA ASP A 396 -26.16 -9.90 16.15
C ASP A 396 -26.21 -8.96 14.94
N LEU A 397 -25.27 -9.13 14.02
CA LEU A 397 -25.20 -8.37 12.78
C LEU A 397 -24.90 -9.33 11.63
N THR A 398 -25.53 -9.06 10.49
CA THR A 398 -25.30 -9.81 9.25
C THR A 398 -24.82 -8.86 8.16
N GLY A 399 -23.81 -9.26 7.42
CA GLY A 399 -23.30 -8.48 6.29
C GLY A 399 -23.04 -9.37 5.10
N PHE A 400 -23.41 -8.92 3.92
CA PHE A 400 -23.16 -9.64 2.67
C PHE A 400 -22.80 -8.67 1.58
N TYR A 401 -21.80 -9.00 0.76
CA TYR A 401 -21.66 -8.36 -0.54
C TYR A 401 -21.24 -9.36 -1.59
N ILE A 402 -21.61 -9.06 -2.82
CA ILE A 402 -21.10 -9.69 -4.03
C ILE A 402 -20.75 -8.60 -5.03
N GLN A 403 -19.58 -8.69 -5.63
CA GLN A 403 -19.16 -7.79 -6.69
C GLN A 403 -18.52 -8.58 -7.82
N SER A 404 -18.74 -8.12 -9.04
CA SER A 404 -18.11 -8.67 -10.23
C SER A 404 -17.72 -7.59 -11.20
N GLY A 405 -16.74 -7.86 -12.04
CA GLY A 405 -16.39 -7.01 -13.16
C GLY A 405 -15.83 -7.79 -14.32
N TYR A 406 -15.89 -7.16 -15.50
CA TYR A 406 -15.43 -7.75 -16.74
C TYR A 406 -14.79 -6.73 -17.66
N PHE A 407 -13.69 -7.15 -18.29
CA PHE A 407 -13.08 -6.46 -19.42
C PHE A 407 -13.71 -6.92 -20.72
N PHE A 408 -14.76 -6.22 -21.17
CA PHE A 408 -15.57 -6.63 -22.33
C PHE A 408 -14.83 -6.63 -23.66
N HIS A 409 -13.66 -6.00 -23.75
CA HIS A 409 -12.79 -6.08 -24.94
C HIS A 409 -12.41 -7.53 -25.29
N ASN A 410 -12.46 -8.45 -24.32
CA ASN A 410 -12.16 -9.87 -24.55
C ASN A 410 -13.28 -10.61 -25.30
N LEU A 411 -14.45 -9.98 -25.46
CA LEU A 411 -15.59 -10.51 -26.21
C LEU A 411 -15.97 -9.61 -27.39
N ILE A 412 -15.72 -8.31 -27.27
CA ILE A 412 -16.17 -7.28 -28.21
C ILE A 412 -15.00 -6.34 -28.50
N ASP A 413 -14.37 -6.48 -29.66
CA ASP A 413 -13.18 -5.68 -30.05
C ASP A 413 -13.42 -4.16 -30.06
N ALA A 414 -14.67 -3.72 -30.21
CA ALA A 414 -15.05 -2.31 -30.18
C ALA A 414 -14.97 -1.69 -28.76
N VAL A 415 -14.98 -2.51 -27.71
CA VAL A 415 -14.83 -2.03 -26.34
C VAL A 415 -13.35 -1.78 -26.05
N PRO A 416 -12.96 -0.60 -25.53
CA PRO A 416 -11.56 -0.31 -25.22
C PRO A 416 -10.96 -1.31 -24.24
N ALA A 417 -9.76 -1.82 -24.55
CA ALA A 417 -9.05 -2.77 -23.69
C ALA A 417 -8.84 -2.30 -22.23
N PRO A 418 -8.56 -1.01 -21.97
CA PRO A 418 -8.41 -0.50 -20.60
C PRO A 418 -9.69 -0.43 -19.76
N LEU A 419 -10.87 -0.63 -20.36
CA LEU A 419 -12.16 -0.40 -19.70
C LEU A 419 -12.68 -1.68 -19.04
N GLU A 420 -12.83 -1.64 -17.73
CA GLU A 420 -13.59 -2.61 -16.95
C GLU A 420 -14.95 -2.01 -16.57
N LEU A 421 -16.00 -2.81 -16.72
CA LEU A 421 -17.32 -2.52 -16.14
C LEU A 421 -17.59 -3.47 -14.98
N ALA A 422 -18.16 -2.96 -13.90
CA ALA A 422 -18.39 -3.71 -12.68
C ALA A 422 -19.75 -3.42 -12.06
N ALA A 423 -20.28 -4.39 -11.32
CA ALA A 423 -21.48 -4.26 -10.52
C ALA A 423 -21.27 -4.86 -9.12
N ARG A 424 -21.88 -4.25 -8.11
CA ARG A 424 -21.86 -4.71 -6.72
C ARG A 424 -23.26 -4.62 -6.13
N TYR A 425 -23.62 -5.66 -5.38
CA TYR A 425 -24.71 -5.62 -4.42
C TYR A 425 -24.16 -5.85 -3.02
N ALA A 426 -24.64 -5.11 -2.03
CA ALA A 426 -24.31 -5.32 -0.63
C ALA A 426 -25.52 -5.09 0.28
N TYR A 427 -25.55 -5.81 1.38
CA TYR A 427 -26.61 -5.80 2.39
C TYR A 427 -25.99 -5.83 3.79
N VAL A 428 -26.61 -5.10 4.71
CA VAL A 428 -26.28 -5.08 6.13
C VAL A 428 -27.57 -5.10 6.95
N SER A 429 -27.63 -5.99 7.93
CA SER A 429 -28.60 -5.93 9.03
C SER A 429 -27.84 -5.59 10.31
N GLU A 430 -28.23 -4.50 10.97
CA GLU A 430 -27.57 -4.00 12.18
C GLU A 430 -28.58 -3.41 13.19
N PRO A 431 -28.29 -3.45 14.50
CA PRO A 431 -29.12 -2.80 15.51
C PRO A 431 -29.37 -1.31 15.22
N ASN A 432 -30.59 -0.87 15.48
CA ASN A 432 -30.95 0.54 15.44
C ASN A 432 -30.16 1.32 16.49
N LYS A 433 -29.70 2.52 16.11
CA LYS A 433 -28.86 3.37 16.95
C LYS A 433 -29.52 3.74 18.29
N SER A 434 -30.84 3.91 18.29
CA SER A 434 -31.58 4.36 19.47
C SER A 434 -32.06 3.18 20.32
N VAL A 435 -32.46 2.08 19.68
CA VAL A 435 -33.03 0.90 20.36
C VAL A 435 -32.41 -0.37 19.77
N ARG A 436 -31.39 -0.92 20.44
CA ARG A 436 -30.61 -2.07 19.92
C ARG A 436 -31.39 -3.38 19.70
N SER A 437 -32.60 -3.50 20.26
CA SER A 437 -33.48 -4.66 20.04
C SER A 437 -34.30 -4.56 18.75
N ILE A 438 -34.25 -3.43 18.05
CA ILE A 438 -34.87 -3.21 16.75
C ILE A 438 -33.75 -3.07 15.73
N TYR A 439 -33.96 -3.56 14.51
CA TYR A 439 -32.90 -3.65 13.50
C TYR A 439 -33.20 -2.72 12.33
N ASN A 440 -32.13 -2.20 11.74
CA ASN A 440 -32.14 -1.48 10.49
C ASN A 440 -31.51 -2.34 9.40
N GLU A 441 -32.03 -2.22 8.18
CA GLU A 441 -31.46 -2.87 7.00
C GLU A 441 -30.91 -1.81 6.05
N ARG A 442 -29.71 -2.02 5.52
CA ARG A 442 -29.11 -1.15 4.51
C ARG A 442 -28.68 -1.94 3.30
N GLU A 443 -28.98 -1.41 2.12
CA GLU A 443 -28.56 -2.01 0.86
C GLU A 443 -27.76 -1.02 0.02
N GLU A 444 -26.89 -1.58 -0.82
CA GLU A 444 -26.12 -0.87 -1.83
C GLU A 444 -26.24 -1.64 -3.15
N PHE A 445 -26.66 -0.96 -4.20
CA PHE A 445 -26.45 -1.40 -5.57
C PHE A 445 -25.56 -0.40 -6.30
N SER A 446 -24.38 -0.84 -6.74
CA SER A 446 -23.37 0.02 -7.35
C SER A 446 -22.97 -0.47 -8.73
N LEU A 447 -22.92 0.44 -9.70
CA LEU A 447 -22.31 0.25 -11.00
C LEU A 447 -21.00 1.02 -11.06
N GLY A 448 -19.95 0.39 -11.57
CA GLY A 448 -18.61 0.95 -11.65
C GLY A 448 -18.03 0.86 -13.06
N ALA A 449 -17.25 1.86 -13.43
CA ALA A 449 -16.41 1.86 -14.63
C ALA A 449 -14.98 2.22 -14.23
N ASN A 450 -14.01 1.40 -14.60
CA ASN A 450 -12.59 1.65 -14.38
C ASN A 450 -11.88 1.80 -15.72
N TRP A 451 -11.06 2.84 -15.84
CA TRP A 451 -10.13 3.02 -16.95
C TRP A 451 -8.70 2.89 -16.42
N PHE A 452 -7.97 1.87 -16.87
CA PHE A 452 -6.61 1.57 -16.41
C PHE A 452 -5.56 2.08 -17.39
N PHE A 453 -4.78 3.09 -17.00
CA PHE A 453 -3.65 3.58 -17.81
C PHE A 453 -2.40 2.73 -17.61
N SER A 454 -2.18 2.25 -16.39
CA SER A 454 -1.05 1.37 -16.03
C SER A 454 -1.44 0.48 -14.86
N GLY A 455 -2.31 -0.50 -15.13
CA GLY A 455 -2.89 -1.37 -14.10
C GLY A 455 -3.39 -0.55 -12.90
N HIS A 456 -3.19 -1.05 -11.69
CA HIS A 456 -3.57 -0.31 -10.48
C HIS A 456 -2.70 0.89 -10.10
N SER A 457 -1.57 1.10 -10.78
CA SER A 457 -0.68 2.22 -10.47
C SER A 457 -1.17 3.54 -11.05
N ASN A 458 -1.98 3.52 -12.10
CA ASN A 458 -2.62 4.71 -12.64
C ASN A 458 -3.98 4.33 -13.24
N LYS A 459 -5.07 4.78 -12.60
CA LYS A 459 -6.43 4.50 -13.05
C LYS A 459 -7.42 5.58 -12.63
N ILE A 460 -8.49 5.71 -13.41
CA ILE A 460 -9.68 6.46 -13.04
C ILE A 460 -10.81 5.46 -12.77
N THR A 461 -11.53 5.66 -11.66
CA THR A 461 -12.72 4.89 -11.30
C THR A 461 -13.90 5.83 -11.17
N VAL A 462 -15.01 5.50 -11.82
CA VAL A 462 -16.31 6.13 -11.64
C VAL A 462 -17.26 5.12 -11.03
N ASP A 463 -18.05 5.50 -10.04
CA ASP A 463 -19.17 4.68 -9.58
C ASP A 463 -20.46 5.49 -9.37
N LEU A 464 -21.57 4.78 -9.56
CA LEU A 464 -22.94 5.21 -9.32
C LEU A 464 -23.58 4.19 -8.39
N SER A 465 -24.05 4.63 -7.23
CA SER A 465 -24.67 3.78 -6.21
C SER A 465 -26.12 4.20 -5.96
N ARG A 466 -27.02 3.23 -5.80
CA ARG A 466 -28.29 3.38 -5.08
C ARG A 466 -28.09 2.83 -3.68
N LEU A 467 -28.35 3.65 -2.67
CA LEU A 467 -28.19 3.29 -1.26
C LEU A 467 -29.56 3.36 -0.58
N THR A 468 -29.89 2.37 0.24
CA THR A 468 -31.17 2.32 0.95
C THR A 468 -30.97 2.12 2.46
N LEU A 469 -31.96 2.58 3.24
CA LEU A 469 -32.10 2.32 4.66
C LEU A 469 -33.56 2.02 4.94
N ASP A 470 -33.85 0.80 5.41
CA ASP A 470 -35.09 0.45 6.09
C ASP A 470 -34.85 0.64 7.60
N ASP A 471 -35.49 1.65 8.20
CA ASP A 471 -35.39 1.91 9.63
C ASP A 471 -36.51 1.19 10.37
N GLY A 472 -36.17 0.10 11.07
CA GLY A 472 -37.16 -0.73 11.75
C GLY A 472 -37.83 -0.05 12.95
N LEU A 473 -37.25 1.03 13.49
CA LEU A 473 -37.86 1.78 14.60
C LEU A 473 -38.95 2.72 14.08
N LEU A 474 -38.72 3.36 12.93
CA LEU A 474 -39.68 4.26 12.29
C LEU A 474 -40.64 3.53 11.33
N GLY A 475 -40.34 2.28 10.96
CA GLY A 475 -41.09 1.52 9.95
C GLY A 475 -41.10 2.23 8.59
N SER A 476 -40.00 2.88 8.24
CA SER A 476 -39.89 3.78 7.09
C SER A 476 -38.66 3.49 6.25
N ASN A 477 -38.81 3.65 4.93
CA ASN A 477 -37.78 3.38 3.93
C ASN A 477 -37.21 4.67 3.33
N TYR A 478 -35.89 4.75 3.27
CA TYR A 478 -35.13 5.88 2.74
C TYR A 478 -34.18 5.40 1.65
N SER A 479 -33.91 6.27 0.68
CA SER A 479 -32.97 5.94 -0.39
C SER A 479 -32.35 7.17 -1.05
N GLU A 480 -31.12 7.03 -1.51
CA GLU A 480 -30.39 8.09 -2.20
C GLU A 480 -29.45 7.52 -3.27
N ASN A 481 -29.21 8.29 -4.32
CA ASN A 481 -28.20 8.02 -5.33
C ASN A 481 -26.88 8.73 -4.98
N ARG A 482 -25.76 8.07 -5.26
CA ARG A 482 -24.42 8.65 -5.10
C ARG A 482 -23.61 8.48 -6.37
N PHE A 483 -22.96 9.56 -6.80
CA PHE A 483 -21.95 9.56 -7.83
C PHE A 483 -20.57 9.85 -7.24
N ARG A 484 -19.56 9.11 -7.69
CA ARG A 484 -18.16 9.41 -7.38
C ARG A 484 -17.26 9.21 -8.58
N ILE A 485 -16.20 10.01 -8.63
CA ILE A 485 -15.06 9.81 -9.51
C ILE A 485 -13.79 9.90 -8.70
N GLN A 486 -12.82 9.04 -8.99
CA GLN A 486 -11.54 8.98 -8.30
C GLN A 486 -10.40 8.69 -9.26
N TRP A 487 -9.34 9.46 -9.13
CA TRP A 487 -8.05 9.16 -9.75
C TRP A 487 -7.10 8.59 -8.70
N ASP A 488 -6.55 7.41 -8.96
CA ASP A 488 -5.53 6.74 -8.14
C ASP A 488 -4.23 6.69 -8.94
N VAL A 489 -3.18 7.29 -8.40
CA VAL A 489 -1.86 7.33 -9.02
C VAL A 489 -0.79 6.97 -8.01
N SER A 490 0.15 6.12 -8.42
CA SER A 490 1.33 5.73 -7.65
C SER A 490 2.58 5.91 -8.49
N PHE A 491 3.63 6.41 -7.85
CA PHE A 491 4.95 6.67 -8.41
C PHE A 491 5.97 5.78 -7.73
#